data_AF-A0A2X1PPN1-F1
#
_entry.id   AF-A0A2X1PPN1-F1
#
_cell.length_a   1.000
_cell.length_b   1.000
_cell.length_c   1.000
_cell.angle_alpha   90.00
_cell.angle_beta   90.00
_cell.angle_gamma   90.00
#
_symmetry.space_group_name_H-M   'P 1'
#
loop_
_entity.id
_entity.type
_entity.pdbx_description
1 polymer ?
#
loop_
_entity_poly.entity_id
_entity_poly.type
_entity_poly.pdbx_seq_one_letter_code
_entity_poly.pdbx_strand_id
1 'polypeptide(L)'
;MKNNFGVYFRDKDERIADSENFTLSGLDNYSLNNDLIYLDEQNFADYFRQAEVKGVLPRAEFGKVYAENIRDNVLEFKEKIADLGEPKQASIDFNIAVDWQNENQKIRLFGYMDALFGDNSQVIHWHFAKYKDRYCIRPWIYYLIQCVTQENAVPAKLITQDKVLELPPIEREVALAQLQIYVKDYLQSQIEIQLVPTIRNINDFIVDDESAVDFDNVFEKLQALTESNGFGSKADPYWSRVLAQTSRFKQPENIAKLLKQTKAWFGLLFAQKKTRKAQS
;
A
#
# COMPACT_ATOMS: atom_id res chain seq x y z
N MET A 1 -0.81 15.29 -7.65
CA MET A 1 -2.01 15.72 -8.42
C MET A 1 -3.21 16.01 -7.53
N LYS A 2 -3.64 15.11 -6.63
CA LYS A 2 -4.79 15.35 -5.74
C LYS A 2 -4.64 16.59 -4.84
N ASN A 3 -3.56 16.66 -4.05
CA ASN A 3 -3.40 17.72 -3.05
C ASN A 3 -2.99 19.07 -3.66
N ASN A 4 -2.22 19.07 -4.75
CA ASN A 4 -1.60 20.30 -5.26
C ASN A 4 -2.42 20.93 -6.40
N PHE A 5 -3.26 20.16 -7.09
CA PHE A 5 -4.09 20.65 -8.19
C PHE A 5 -5.60 20.38 -7.99
N GLY A 6 -6.00 19.72 -6.90
CA GLY A 6 -7.42 19.39 -6.66
C GLY A 6 -8.05 18.48 -7.72
N VAL A 7 -7.24 17.78 -8.53
CA VAL A 7 -7.74 16.93 -9.62
C VAL A 7 -8.11 15.54 -9.09
N TYR A 8 -9.38 15.19 -9.22
CA TYR A 8 -9.94 13.88 -8.87
C TYR A 8 -10.49 13.20 -10.13
N PHE A 9 -9.98 12.00 -10.44
CA PHE A 9 -10.66 11.10 -11.38
C PHE A 9 -11.72 10.34 -10.61
N ARG A 10 -12.98 10.74 -10.77
CA ARG A 10 -14.14 10.02 -10.24
C ARG A 10 -14.76 9.24 -11.39
N ASP A 11 -14.35 8.00 -11.57
CA ASP A 11 -15.18 7.04 -12.31
C ASP A 11 -16.29 6.59 -11.37
N LYS A 12 -17.40 7.31 -11.38
CA LYS A 12 -18.66 6.73 -10.93
C LYS A 12 -19.16 5.88 -12.09
N ASP A 13 -19.01 4.57 -11.96
CA ASP A 13 -19.71 3.65 -12.84
C ASP A 13 -21.20 3.71 -12.47
N GLU A 14 -21.94 4.63 -13.11
CA GLU A 14 -23.38 4.81 -12.88
C GLU A 14 -24.23 3.83 -13.72
N ARG A 15 -23.59 2.85 -14.36
CA ARG A 15 -24.29 1.81 -15.11
C ARG A 15 -24.96 0.86 -14.13
N ILE A 16 -26.30 0.82 -14.18
CA ILE A 16 -27.09 -0.23 -13.55
C ILE A 16 -26.74 -1.53 -14.29
N ALA A 17 -26.46 -2.62 -13.56
CA ALA A 17 -26.15 -3.89 -14.19
C ALA A 17 -27.38 -4.38 -14.96
N ASP A 18 -27.23 -4.62 -16.27
CA ASP A 18 -28.31 -5.13 -17.15
C ASP A 18 -28.65 -6.61 -16.88
N SER A 19 -27.86 -7.30 -16.04
CA SER A 19 -28.01 -8.72 -15.72
C SER A 19 -27.90 -9.00 -14.22
N GLU A 20 -28.51 -10.11 -13.78
CA GLU A 20 -28.45 -10.58 -12.40
C GLU A 20 -27.01 -10.91 -11.95
N ASN A 21 -26.74 -10.78 -10.64
CA ASN A 21 -25.43 -11.10 -10.05
C ASN A 21 -25.19 -12.62 -10.01
N PHE A 22 -24.47 -13.15 -11.00
CA PHE A 22 -24.00 -14.54 -11.01
C PHE A 22 -22.65 -14.74 -10.31
N THR A 23 -21.92 -13.65 -10.06
CA THR A 23 -20.63 -13.63 -9.38
C THR A 23 -20.52 -12.39 -8.48
N LEU A 24 -19.74 -12.50 -7.40
CA LEU A 24 -19.42 -11.36 -6.54
C LEU A 24 -18.42 -10.44 -7.25
N SER A 25 -18.71 -9.14 -7.31
CA SER A 25 -17.76 -8.17 -7.81
C SER A 25 -16.56 -8.05 -6.85
N GLY A 26 -15.40 -7.62 -7.36
CA GLY A 26 -14.21 -7.45 -6.52
C GLY A 26 -14.37 -6.38 -5.41
N LEU A 27 -15.26 -5.41 -5.60
CA LEU A 27 -15.55 -4.38 -4.59
C LEU A 27 -16.52 -4.90 -3.52
N ASP A 28 -17.57 -5.62 -3.93
CA ASP A 28 -18.54 -6.20 -3.00
C ASP A 28 -17.87 -7.27 -2.12
N ASN A 29 -17.02 -8.11 -2.72
CA ASN A 29 -16.23 -9.08 -1.97
C ASN A 29 -15.29 -8.37 -0.98
N TYR A 30 -14.61 -7.30 -1.38
CA TYR A 30 -13.75 -6.53 -0.48
C TYR A 30 -14.52 -5.91 0.70
N SER A 31 -15.67 -5.29 0.44
CA SER A 31 -16.51 -4.68 1.49
C SER A 31 -17.01 -5.75 2.47
N LEU A 32 -17.56 -6.83 1.94
CA LEU A 32 -18.12 -7.92 2.73
C LEU A 32 -17.07 -8.56 3.63
N ASN A 33 -15.88 -8.82 3.10
CA ASN A 33 -14.78 -9.37 3.88
C ASN A 33 -14.30 -8.42 4.98
N ASN A 34 -14.22 -7.12 4.68
CA ASN A 34 -13.77 -6.14 5.67
C ASN A 34 -14.75 -6.03 6.85
N ASP A 35 -16.05 -6.13 6.60
CA ASP A 35 -17.06 -6.14 7.66
C ASP A 35 -16.96 -7.41 8.54
N LEU A 36 -16.80 -8.58 7.91
CA LEU A 36 -16.74 -9.86 8.62
C LEU A 36 -15.52 -10.01 9.54
N ILE A 37 -14.40 -9.35 9.24
CA ILE A 37 -13.20 -9.36 10.09
C ILE A 37 -13.47 -8.79 11.48
N TYR A 38 -14.33 -7.78 11.58
CA TYR A 38 -14.64 -7.11 12.85
C TYR A 38 -15.94 -7.60 13.50
N LEU A 39 -16.74 -8.40 12.78
CA LEU A 39 -17.99 -8.95 13.29
C LEU A 39 -17.75 -10.24 14.06
N ASP A 40 -18.43 -10.49 15.18
CA ASP A 40 -18.35 -11.80 15.85
C ASP A 40 -18.85 -12.94 14.96
N GLU A 41 -18.21 -14.12 15.03
CA GLU A 41 -18.58 -15.29 14.22
C GLU A 41 -20.06 -15.67 14.41
N GLN A 42 -20.59 -15.53 15.62
CA GLN A 42 -22.00 -15.82 15.94
C GLN A 42 -22.98 -15.02 15.07
N ASN A 43 -22.56 -13.83 14.61
CA ASN A 43 -23.37 -12.93 13.79
C ASN A 43 -23.17 -13.14 12.28
N PHE A 44 -22.28 -14.05 11.85
CA PHE A 44 -21.99 -14.29 10.43
C PHE A 44 -23.22 -14.78 9.68
N ALA A 45 -23.98 -15.71 10.26
CA ALA A 45 -25.20 -16.25 9.64
C ALA A 45 -26.23 -15.14 9.35
N ASP A 46 -26.41 -14.22 10.29
CA ASP A 46 -27.31 -13.08 10.14
C ASP A 46 -26.80 -12.08 9.10
N TYR A 47 -25.49 -11.84 9.06
CA TYR A 47 -24.86 -10.98 8.06
C TYR A 47 -25.05 -11.54 6.64
N PHE A 48 -24.77 -12.83 6.42
CA PHE A 48 -24.96 -13.46 5.10
C PHE A 48 -26.42 -13.45 4.67
N ARG A 49 -27.37 -13.68 5.59
CA ARG A 49 -28.81 -13.56 5.30
C ARG A 49 -29.20 -12.14 4.85
N GLN A 50 -28.64 -11.10 5.48
CA GLN A 50 -28.86 -9.73 5.04
C GLN A 50 -28.23 -9.44 3.67
N ALA A 51 -27.04 -9.98 3.40
CA ALA A 51 -26.36 -9.83 2.12
C ALA A 51 -27.13 -10.52 0.97
N GLU A 52 -27.76 -11.67 1.25
CA GLU A 52 -28.65 -12.37 0.31
C GLU A 52 -29.90 -11.53 -0.01
N VAL A 53 -30.59 -10.98 1.00
CA VAL A 53 -31.78 -10.12 0.81
C VAL A 53 -31.44 -8.87 -0.01
N LYS A 54 -30.22 -8.32 0.16
CA LYS A 54 -29.73 -7.18 -0.61
C LYS A 54 -29.30 -7.52 -2.05
N GLY A 55 -29.31 -8.79 -2.44
CA GLY A 55 -28.89 -9.25 -3.77
C GLY A 55 -27.38 -9.13 -4.01
N VAL A 56 -26.58 -9.05 -2.94
CA VAL A 56 -25.10 -8.95 -3.02
C VAL A 56 -24.48 -10.31 -3.31
N LEU A 57 -25.06 -11.38 -2.76
CA LEU A 57 -24.61 -12.76 -2.99
C LEU A 57 -25.23 -13.33 -4.28
N PRO A 58 -24.53 -14.24 -4.99
CA PRO A 58 -25.11 -15.02 -6.07
C PRO A 58 -26.33 -15.82 -5.60
N ARG A 59 -27.29 -16.08 -6.49
CA ARG A 59 -28.52 -16.79 -6.11
C ARG A 59 -28.28 -18.28 -5.81
N ALA A 60 -29.17 -18.82 -4.97
CA ALA A 60 -29.30 -20.25 -4.69
C ALA A 60 -28.00 -20.89 -4.16
N GLU A 61 -27.70 -22.13 -4.56
CA GLU A 61 -26.55 -22.90 -4.04
C GLU A 61 -25.19 -22.23 -4.31
N PHE A 62 -25.07 -21.42 -5.37
CA PHE A 62 -23.85 -20.64 -5.61
C PHE A 62 -23.61 -19.61 -4.50
N GLY A 63 -24.66 -18.96 -3.99
CA GLY A 63 -24.54 -18.01 -2.88
C GLY A 63 -24.03 -18.67 -1.60
N LYS A 64 -24.49 -19.89 -1.31
CA LYS A 64 -24.06 -20.67 -0.14
C LYS A 64 -22.59 -21.05 -0.24
N VAL A 65 -22.15 -21.59 -1.38
CA VAL A 65 -20.74 -21.94 -1.61
C VAL A 65 -19.83 -20.72 -1.50
N TYR A 66 -20.26 -19.56 -2.04
CA TYR A 66 -19.52 -18.30 -1.87
C TYR A 66 -19.44 -17.86 -0.41
N ALA A 67 -20.55 -17.93 0.33
CA ALA A 67 -20.60 -17.58 1.74
C ALA A 67 -19.71 -18.50 2.61
N GLU A 68 -19.70 -19.80 2.33
CA GLU A 68 -18.82 -20.78 3.00
C GLU A 68 -17.35 -20.48 2.74
N ASN A 69 -16.96 -20.29 1.47
CA ASN A 69 -15.58 -19.96 1.13
C ASN A 69 -15.13 -18.63 1.78
N ILE A 70 -16.01 -17.62 1.78
CA ILE A 70 -15.71 -16.35 2.45
C ILE A 70 -15.57 -16.54 3.96
N ARG A 71 -16.48 -17.28 4.59
CA ARG A 71 -16.42 -17.61 6.01
C ARG A 71 -15.08 -18.28 6.34
N ASP A 72 -14.70 -19.33 5.63
CA ASP A 72 -13.48 -20.09 5.88
C ASP A 72 -12.24 -19.19 5.76
N ASN A 73 -12.15 -18.39 4.70
CA ASN A 73 -11.03 -17.45 4.51
C ASN A 73 -10.97 -16.39 5.63
N VAL A 74 -12.11 -15.85 6.05
CA VAL A 74 -12.18 -14.84 7.11
C VAL A 74 -11.79 -15.45 8.45
N LEU A 75 -12.25 -16.66 8.76
CA LEU A 75 -11.88 -17.36 9.99
C LEU A 75 -10.38 -17.69 10.03
N GLU A 76 -9.83 -18.24 8.95
CA GLU A 76 -8.39 -18.49 8.83
C GLU A 76 -7.58 -17.20 9.04
N PHE A 77 -8.06 -16.07 8.52
CA PHE A 77 -7.38 -14.79 8.71
C PHE A 77 -7.55 -14.22 10.12
N LYS A 78 -8.72 -14.41 10.75
CA LYS A 78 -8.96 -14.03 12.14
C LYS A 78 -8.03 -14.77 13.09
N GLU A 79 -7.80 -16.06 12.86
CA GLU A 79 -6.81 -16.84 13.62
C GLU A 79 -5.40 -16.21 13.52
N LYS A 80 -5.00 -15.72 12.33
CA LYS A 80 -3.69 -15.05 12.15
C LYS A 80 -3.54 -13.76 12.96
N ILE A 81 -4.63 -13.11 13.34
CA ILE A 81 -4.62 -11.83 14.09
C ILE A 81 -5.15 -11.95 15.52
N ALA A 82 -5.65 -13.10 15.93
CA ALA A 82 -6.30 -13.31 17.23
C ALA A 82 -5.37 -12.99 18.41
N ASP A 83 -4.11 -13.40 18.31
CA ASP A 83 -3.12 -13.25 19.38
C ASP A 83 -2.51 -11.84 19.48
N LEU A 84 -2.89 -10.91 18.60
CA LEU A 84 -2.32 -9.56 18.60
C LEU A 84 -2.84 -8.68 19.75
N GLY A 85 -4.02 -9.01 20.31
CA GLY A 85 -4.70 -8.21 21.31
C GLY A 85 -5.33 -6.94 20.73
N GLU A 86 -5.69 -6.00 21.62
CA GLU A 86 -6.36 -4.76 21.21
C GLU A 86 -5.37 -3.73 20.63
N PRO A 87 -5.74 -3.04 19.52
CA PRO A 87 -4.93 -1.98 18.96
C PRO A 87 -4.86 -0.76 19.90
N LYS A 88 -3.65 -0.27 20.14
CA LYS A 88 -3.38 0.97 20.86
C LYS A 88 -3.15 2.11 19.86
N GLN A 89 -3.28 3.34 20.36
CA GLN A 89 -3.00 4.57 19.63
C GLN A 89 -1.97 5.40 20.40
N ALA A 90 -1.07 6.08 19.71
CA ALA A 90 -0.10 7.00 20.30
C ALA A 90 -0.07 8.33 19.58
N SER A 91 0.01 9.43 20.33
CA SER A 91 0.23 10.78 19.77
C SER A 91 1.71 10.98 19.43
N ILE A 92 1.96 11.65 18.31
CA ILE A 92 3.30 12.00 17.85
C ILE A 92 3.37 13.51 17.68
N ASP A 93 4.47 14.08 18.13
CA ASP A 93 4.80 15.49 17.95
C ASP A 93 6.31 15.68 18.07
N PHE A 94 6.97 15.88 16.94
CA PHE A 94 8.41 16.14 16.91
C PHE A 94 8.79 17.05 15.74
N ASN A 95 10.01 17.59 15.80
CA ASN A 95 10.54 18.41 14.74
C ASN A 95 11.63 17.67 13.97
N ILE A 96 11.62 17.81 12.66
CA ILE A 96 12.64 17.29 11.75
C ILE A 96 13.30 18.44 11.00
N ALA A 97 14.63 18.45 10.99
CA ALA A 97 15.41 19.39 10.19
C ALA A 97 15.58 18.82 8.79
N VAL A 98 15.28 19.61 7.75
CA VAL A 98 15.35 19.20 6.35
C VAL A 98 15.97 20.32 5.53
N ASP A 99 16.98 19.98 4.73
CA ASP A 99 17.55 20.92 3.77
C ASP A 99 16.67 20.99 2.51
N TRP A 100 15.98 22.13 2.34
CA TRP A 100 15.10 22.39 1.20
C TRP A 100 15.32 23.83 0.71
N GLN A 101 15.44 24.00 -0.61
CA GLN A 101 15.76 25.29 -1.25
C GLN A 101 17.03 25.99 -0.71
N ASN A 102 18.05 25.21 -0.33
CA ASN A 102 19.31 25.68 0.28
C ASN A 102 19.16 26.29 1.69
N GLU A 103 18.04 26.03 2.35
CA GLU A 103 17.80 26.42 3.73
C GLU A 103 17.56 25.18 4.60
N ASN A 104 18.08 25.20 5.83
CA ASN A 104 17.76 24.18 6.81
C ASN A 104 16.44 24.57 7.49
N GLN A 105 15.36 23.89 7.11
CA GLN A 105 14.03 24.16 7.61
C GLN A 105 13.65 23.17 8.70
N LYS A 106 13.09 23.70 9.80
CA LYS A 106 12.56 22.89 10.90
C LYS A 106 11.06 22.65 10.69
N ILE A 107 10.70 21.42 10.35
CA ILE A 107 9.33 21.01 10.06
C ILE A 107 8.77 20.26 11.27
N ARG A 108 7.60 20.67 11.76
CA ARG A 108 6.89 19.95 12.83
C ARG A 108 6.04 18.85 12.22
N LEU A 109 6.26 17.61 12.63
CA LEU A 109 5.45 16.44 12.30
C LEU A 109 4.61 16.07 13.53
N PHE A 110 3.29 16.07 13.39
CA PHE A 110 2.37 15.75 14.46
C PHE A 110 1.18 14.92 13.97
N GLY A 111 0.57 14.16 14.87
CA GLY A 111 -0.61 13.36 14.55
C GLY A 111 -0.77 12.19 15.51
N TYR A 112 -1.48 11.15 15.05
CA TYR A 112 -1.66 9.92 15.80
C TYR A 112 -1.24 8.73 14.96
N MET A 113 -0.56 7.78 15.59
CA MET A 113 -0.33 6.44 15.06
C MET A 113 -1.34 5.47 15.66
N ASP A 114 -2.04 4.75 14.80
CA ASP A 114 -2.92 3.63 15.13
C ASP A 114 -2.20 2.29 14.92
N ALA A 115 -2.92 1.20 15.18
CA ALA A 115 -2.47 -0.16 14.90
C ALA A 115 -1.15 -0.55 15.61
N LEU A 116 -1.05 -0.15 16.90
CA LEU A 116 0.06 -0.48 17.78
C LEU A 116 -0.32 -1.64 18.69
N PHE A 117 0.51 -2.69 18.74
CA PHE A 117 0.17 -3.92 19.46
C PHE A 117 1.26 -4.33 20.46
N GLY A 118 0.83 -5.07 21.49
CA GLY A 118 1.71 -5.55 22.56
C GLY A 118 2.28 -4.43 23.44
N ASP A 119 3.27 -4.79 24.27
CA ASP A 119 3.91 -3.88 25.21
C ASP A 119 4.94 -2.97 24.53
N ASN A 120 5.60 -3.49 23.49
CA ASN A 120 6.57 -2.73 22.69
C ASN A 120 5.91 -1.78 21.68
N SER A 121 4.58 -1.67 21.67
CA SER A 121 3.82 -0.87 20.71
C SER A 121 4.21 -1.15 19.26
N GLN A 122 4.42 -2.42 18.89
CA GLN A 122 4.84 -2.80 17.55
C GLN A 122 3.77 -2.37 16.54
N VAL A 123 4.18 -1.73 15.45
CA VAL A 123 3.29 -1.38 14.35
C VAL A 123 2.91 -2.65 13.60
N ILE A 124 1.63 -3.02 13.60
CA ILE A 124 1.13 -4.17 12.86
C ILE A 124 -0.05 -3.72 12.00
N HIS A 125 0.14 -3.73 10.69
CA HIS A 125 -0.94 -3.50 9.75
C HIS A 125 -1.37 -4.81 9.11
N TRP A 126 -2.67 -4.95 8.85
CA TRP A 126 -3.17 -6.08 8.09
C TRP A 126 -4.12 -5.65 6.98
N HIS A 127 -4.15 -6.46 5.93
CA HIS A 127 -5.07 -6.31 4.82
C HIS A 127 -5.64 -7.68 4.46
N PHE A 128 -6.96 -7.81 4.51
CA PHE A 128 -7.63 -8.99 3.95
C PHE A 128 -7.69 -8.88 2.42
N ALA A 129 -6.53 -9.05 1.82
CA ALA A 129 -6.31 -9.10 0.40
C ALA A 129 -5.00 -9.85 0.17
N LYS A 130 -4.76 -10.28 -1.07
CA LYS A 130 -3.42 -10.71 -1.51
C LYS A 130 -2.42 -9.58 -1.37
N TYR A 131 -1.18 -9.94 -1.06
CA TYR A 131 -0.07 -9.02 -0.87
C TYR A 131 0.15 -8.07 -2.06
N LYS A 132 0.40 -6.79 -1.75
CA LYS A 132 0.83 -5.75 -2.69
C LYS A 132 1.91 -4.92 -2.03
N ASP A 133 2.96 -4.55 -2.78
CA ASP A 133 4.09 -3.77 -2.25
C ASP A 133 3.67 -2.45 -1.58
N ARG A 134 2.64 -1.78 -2.11
CA ARG A 134 2.11 -0.55 -1.53
C ARG A 134 1.58 -0.70 -0.09
N TYR A 135 1.19 -1.91 0.32
CA TYR A 135 0.72 -2.16 1.68
C TYR A 135 1.84 -2.02 2.72
N CYS A 136 3.10 -2.13 2.31
CA CYS A 136 4.23 -1.90 3.20
C CYS A 136 4.49 -0.41 3.49
N ILE A 137 3.97 0.53 2.69
CA ILE A 137 4.35 1.94 2.76
C ILE A 137 3.91 2.59 4.08
N ARG A 138 2.66 2.40 4.49
CA ARG A 138 2.14 2.98 5.75
C ARG A 138 2.83 2.39 6.99
N PRO A 139 2.89 1.06 7.21
CA PRO A 139 3.59 0.50 8.35
C PRO A 139 5.08 0.89 8.36
N TRP A 140 5.70 1.05 7.19
CA TRP A 140 7.08 1.55 7.09
C TRP A 140 7.24 2.97 7.62
N ILE A 141 6.38 3.91 7.20
CA ILE A 141 6.44 5.30 7.68
C ILE A 141 6.23 5.35 9.20
N TYR A 142 5.29 4.56 9.71
CA TYR A 142 5.02 4.45 11.15
C TYR A 142 6.23 3.91 11.91
N TYR A 143 6.84 2.85 11.39
CA TYR A 143 8.04 2.27 11.96
C TYR A 143 9.21 3.26 11.99
N LEU A 144 9.45 4.00 10.90
CA LEU A 144 10.49 5.04 10.87
C LEU A 144 10.26 6.11 11.93
N ILE A 145 9.02 6.54 12.14
CA ILE A 145 8.66 7.50 13.19
C ILE A 145 8.96 6.90 14.57
N GLN A 146 8.63 5.62 14.80
CA GLN A 146 8.98 4.95 16.05
C GLN A 146 10.49 4.89 16.29
N CYS A 147 11.28 4.51 15.29
CA CYS A 147 12.75 4.49 15.40
C CYS A 147 13.32 5.86 15.81
N VAL A 148 12.69 6.96 15.36
CA VAL A 148 13.15 8.32 15.67
C VAL A 148 12.66 8.83 17.03
N THR A 149 11.48 8.40 17.47
CA THR A 149 10.80 8.92 18.67
C THR A 149 10.92 8.03 19.90
N GLN A 150 11.25 6.75 19.74
CA GLN A 150 11.32 5.74 20.79
C GLN A 150 12.73 5.13 20.84
N GLU A 151 13.16 4.66 22.00
CA GLU A 151 14.48 4.03 22.15
C GLU A 151 14.54 2.61 21.58
N ASN A 152 13.46 1.83 21.72
CA ASN A 152 13.41 0.42 21.35
C ASN A 152 12.24 0.16 20.39
N ALA A 153 12.42 0.56 19.12
CA ALA A 153 11.42 0.30 18.08
C ALA A 153 11.57 -1.12 17.52
N VAL A 154 10.49 -1.89 17.51
CA VAL A 154 10.44 -3.23 16.91
C VAL A 154 10.02 -3.12 15.44
N PRO A 155 10.63 -3.87 14.51
CA PRO A 155 10.24 -3.84 13.10
C PRO A 155 8.74 -4.04 12.89
N ALA A 156 8.15 -3.23 12.01
CA ALA A 156 6.73 -3.33 11.73
C ALA A 156 6.38 -4.66 11.04
N LYS A 157 5.17 -5.14 11.27
CA LYS A 157 4.64 -6.36 10.67
C LYS A 157 3.47 -6.04 9.73
N LEU A 158 3.45 -6.70 8.58
CA LEU A 158 2.36 -6.67 7.60
C LEU A 158 1.76 -8.06 7.47
N ILE A 159 0.45 -8.18 7.68
CA ILE A 159 -0.30 -9.43 7.54
C ILE A 159 -1.26 -9.31 6.36
N THR A 160 -1.16 -10.23 5.41
CA THR A 160 -2.06 -10.37 4.26
C THR A 160 -2.62 -11.78 4.20
N GLN A 161 -3.61 -12.04 3.34
CA GLN A 161 -4.21 -13.38 3.26
C GLN A 161 -3.14 -14.46 2.98
N ASP A 162 -2.20 -14.13 2.11
CA ASP A 162 -1.17 -15.02 1.57
C ASP A 162 0.21 -14.86 2.22
N LYS A 163 0.46 -13.83 3.04
CA LYS A 163 1.79 -13.55 3.61
C LYS A 163 1.72 -12.90 4.99
N VAL A 164 2.67 -13.28 5.85
CA VAL A 164 3.05 -12.50 7.03
C VAL A 164 4.49 -12.04 6.81
N LEU A 165 4.70 -10.72 6.84
CA LEU A 165 5.99 -10.10 6.55
C LEU A 165 6.39 -9.21 7.71
N GLU A 166 7.62 -9.35 8.14
CA GLU A 166 8.29 -8.38 9.00
C GLU A 166 9.10 -7.45 8.11
N LEU A 167 9.01 -6.14 8.36
CA LEU A 167 9.76 -5.13 7.65
C LEU A 167 11.23 -5.14 8.12
N PRO A 168 12.18 -4.64 7.31
CA PRO A 168 13.59 -4.68 7.68
C PRO A 168 13.89 -3.82 8.92
N PRO A 169 14.66 -4.30 9.92
CA PRO A 169 15.22 -3.48 10.97
C PRO A 169 16.09 -2.35 10.40
N ILE A 170 16.09 -1.22 11.11
CA ILE A 170 16.77 0.00 10.70
C ILE A 170 17.22 0.77 11.94
N GLU A 171 18.42 1.32 11.88
CA GLU A 171 18.97 2.17 12.93
C GLU A 171 18.28 3.54 12.95
N ARG A 172 18.25 4.18 14.12
CA ARG A 172 17.58 5.47 14.33
C ARG A 172 18.08 6.56 13.38
N GLU A 173 19.39 6.65 13.15
CA GLU A 173 20.02 7.64 12.27
C GLU A 173 19.60 7.44 10.81
N VAL A 174 19.55 6.18 10.37
CA VAL A 174 19.13 5.82 9.01
C VAL A 174 17.63 6.08 8.84
N ALA A 175 16.83 5.80 9.87
CA ALA A 175 15.40 6.10 9.86
C ALA A 175 15.14 7.61 9.77
N LEU A 176 15.88 8.41 10.52
CA LEU A 176 15.81 9.88 10.45
C LEU A 176 16.16 10.38 9.06
N ALA A 177 17.27 9.90 8.46
CA ALA A 177 17.66 10.26 7.11
C ALA A 177 16.58 9.89 6.08
N GLN A 178 15.94 8.72 6.23
CA GLN A 178 14.85 8.31 5.34
C GLN A 178 13.61 9.19 5.49
N LEU A 179 13.23 9.58 6.71
CA LEU A 179 12.15 10.54 6.94
C LEU A 179 12.47 11.91 6.34
N GLN A 180 13.71 12.37 6.43
CA GLN A 180 14.14 13.63 5.81
C GLN A 180 13.96 13.60 4.29
N ILE A 181 14.27 12.48 3.63
CA ILE A 181 14.01 12.29 2.19
C ILE A 181 12.51 12.43 1.90
N TYR A 182 11.64 11.75 2.66
CA TYR A 182 10.19 11.82 2.44
C TYR A 182 9.63 13.22 2.65
N VAL A 183 10.04 13.90 3.72
CA VAL A 183 9.58 15.27 4.00
C VAL A 183 10.09 16.24 2.94
N LYS A 184 11.36 16.14 2.54
CA LYS A 184 11.94 16.95 1.46
C LYS A 184 11.17 16.78 0.16
N ASP A 185 10.91 15.54 -0.24
CA ASP A 185 10.23 15.28 -1.51
C ASP A 185 8.74 15.61 -1.43
N TYR A 186 8.12 15.53 -0.24
CA TYR A 186 6.79 16.06 -0.01
C TYR A 186 6.73 17.58 -0.19
N LEU A 187 7.70 18.32 0.36
CA LEU A 187 7.82 19.77 0.14
C LEU A 187 8.08 20.09 -1.33
N GLN A 188 9.00 19.36 -1.97
CA GLN A 188 9.29 19.51 -3.40
C GLN A 188 8.06 19.23 -4.27
N SER A 189 7.17 18.34 -3.82
CA SER A 189 5.93 18.03 -4.54
C SER A 189 5.07 19.28 -4.80
N GLN A 190 5.12 20.26 -3.90
CA GLN A 190 4.38 21.53 -4.01
C GLN A 190 4.81 22.36 -5.23
N ILE A 191 6.01 22.12 -5.74
CA ILE A 191 6.58 22.82 -6.91
C ILE A 191 6.49 21.94 -8.15
N GLU A 192 6.93 20.68 -8.04
CA GLU A 192 6.95 19.74 -9.16
C GLU A 192 6.38 18.39 -8.71
N ILE A 193 5.51 17.78 -9.54
CA ILE A 193 4.97 16.45 -9.27
C ILE A 193 6.11 15.44 -9.11
N GLN A 194 6.16 14.80 -7.94
CA GLN A 194 7.03 13.67 -7.65
C GLN A 194 6.36 12.38 -8.14
N LEU A 195 6.86 11.81 -9.23
CA LEU A 195 6.31 10.61 -9.84
C LEU A 195 7.07 9.39 -9.34
N VAL A 196 6.35 8.41 -8.78
CA VAL A 196 6.91 7.12 -8.37
C VAL A 196 5.84 6.04 -8.61
N PRO A 197 6.18 4.91 -9.28
CA PRO A 197 5.23 3.83 -9.51
C PRO A 197 4.95 3.09 -8.20
N THR A 198 3.70 3.16 -7.74
CA THR A 198 3.23 2.48 -6.52
C THR A 198 2.10 1.48 -6.81
N ILE A 199 1.66 1.41 -8.06
CA ILE A 199 0.69 0.42 -8.55
C ILE A 199 1.48 -0.75 -9.15
N ARG A 200 0.96 -1.96 -8.96
CA ARG A 200 1.65 -3.23 -9.23
C ARG A 200 2.88 -3.42 -8.31
N ASN A 201 4.02 -3.85 -8.85
CA ASN A 201 5.20 -4.28 -8.11
C ASN A 201 6.24 -3.15 -8.09
N ILE A 202 6.47 -2.56 -6.91
CA ILE A 202 7.40 -1.43 -6.74
C ILE A 202 8.83 -1.90 -7.00
N ASN A 203 9.13 -3.15 -6.65
CA ASN A 203 10.46 -3.75 -6.84
C ASN A 203 10.92 -3.78 -8.30
N ASP A 204 9.99 -3.74 -9.27
CA ASP A 204 10.34 -3.74 -10.69
C ASP A 204 11.09 -2.46 -11.11
N PHE A 205 11.05 -1.42 -10.28
CA PHE A 205 11.64 -0.10 -10.49
C PHE A 205 12.76 0.24 -9.50
N ILE A 206 13.23 -0.75 -8.72
CA ILE A 206 14.38 -0.61 -7.83
C ILE A 206 15.57 -1.32 -8.46
N VAL A 207 16.52 -0.54 -9.00
CA VAL A 207 17.71 -1.08 -9.68
C VAL A 207 18.95 -0.97 -8.80
N ASP A 208 19.74 -2.04 -8.74
CA ASP A 208 21.01 -2.06 -7.99
C ASP A 208 22.14 -1.40 -8.76
N ASP A 209 22.34 -1.80 -10.02
CA ASP A 209 23.34 -1.29 -10.93
C ASP A 209 22.73 -0.30 -11.94
N GLU A 210 23.00 0.99 -11.74
CA GLU A 210 22.50 2.07 -12.60
C GLU A 210 23.15 2.04 -14.00
N SER A 211 24.30 1.36 -14.17
CA SER A 211 25.01 1.28 -15.46
C SER A 211 24.46 0.21 -16.41
N ALA A 212 23.70 -0.75 -15.89
CA ALA A 212 23.14 -1.88 -16.63
C ALA A 212 21.60 -1.78 -16.80
N VAL A 213 21.03 -0.58 -16.67
CA VAL A 213 19.58 -0.37 -16.79
C VAL A 213 19.14 -0.57 -18.25
N ASP A 214 18.25 -1.53 -18.45
CA ASP A 214 17.46 -1.66 -19.68
C ASP A 214 16.29 -0.66 -19.65
N PHE A 215 16.50 0.50 -20.27
CA PHE A 215 15.52 1.59 -20.29
C PHE A 215 14.25 1.24 -21.06
N ASP A 216 14.34 0.41 -22.10
CA ASP A 216 13.20 0.02 -22.92
C ASP A 216 12.26 -0.88 -22.11
N ASN A 217 12.81 -1.89 -21.43
CA ASN A 217 12.05 -2.75 -20.52
C ASN A 217 11.39 -1.95 -19.37
N VAL A 218 12.09 -0.98 -18.80
CA VAL A 218 11.51 -0.11 -17.76
C VAL A 218 10.35 0.72 -18.33
N PHE A 219 10.48 1.21 -19.55
CA PHE A 219 9.43 1.97 -20.21
C PHE A 219 8.21 1.10 -20.54
N GLU A 220 8.40 -0.14 -21.00
CA GLU A 220 7.31 -1.12 -21.18
C GLU A 220 6.55 -1.37 -19.87
N LYS A 221 7.27 -1.53 -18.75
CA LYS A 221 6.64 -1.67 -17.43
C LYS A 221 5.83 -0.45 -17.03
N LEU A 222 6.27 0.77 -17.39
CA LEU A 222 5.49 2.00 -17.18
C LEU A 222 4.22 2.02 -18.04
N GLN A 223 4.30 1.61 -19.31
CA GLN A 223 3.12 1.49 -20.17
C GLN A 223 2.11 0.48 -19.63
N ALA A 224 2.60 -0.64 -19.09
CA ALA A 224 1.75 -1.65 -18.47
C ALA A 224 0.95 -1.11 -17.27
N LEU A 225 1.37 -0.01 -16.62
CA LEU A 225 0.58 0.65 -15.58
C LEU A 225 -0.71 1.29 -16.12
N THR A 226 -0.75 1.60 -17.42
CA THR A 226 -1.89 2.24 -18.11
C THR A 226 -2.87 1.24 -18.69
N GLU A 227 -2.55 -0.05 -18.62
CA GLU A 227 -3.37 -1.12 -19.16
C GLU A 227 -4.30 -1.70 -18.10
N SER A 228 -5.57 -1.85 -18.48
CA SER A 228 -6.51 -2.68 -17.73
C SER A 228 -6.36 -4.12 -18.19
N ASN A 229 -6.02 -5.03 -17.28
CA ASN A 229 -6.23 -6.45 -17.55
C ASN A 229 -7.63 -6.80 -17.05
N GLY A 230 -8.43 -7.54 -17.83
CA GLY A 230 -9.82 -7.88 -17.51
C GLY A 230 -10.05 -8.67 -16.21
N PHE A 231 -9.01 -8.86 -15.39
CA PHE A 231 -8.98 -9.59 -14.12
C PHE A 231 -8.78 -8.68 -12.90
N GLY A 232 -9.14 -7.40 -13.00
CA GLY A 232 -9.30 -6.51 -11.84
C GLY A 232 -8.16 -5.53 -11.55
N SER A 233 -7.07 -5.51 -12.32
CA SER A 233 -6.13 -4.39 -12.29
C SER A 233 -6.60 -3.32 -13.28
N LYS A 234 -7.28 -2.29 -12.78
CA LYS A 234 -7.60 -1.08 -13.54
C LYS A 234 -6.31 -0.30 -13.86
N ALA A 235 -6.30 0.33 -15.04
CA ALA A 235 -5.28 1.29 -15.42
C ALA A 235 -5.11 2.39 -14.35
N ASP A 236 -3.88 2.81 -14.07
CA ASP A 236 -3.64 3.95 -13.21
C ASP A 236 -3.97 5.25 -13.98
N PRO A 237 -5.01 6.00 -13.58
CA PRO A 237 -5.44 7.18 -14.34
C PRO A 237 -4.40 8.31 -14.33
N TYR A 238 -3.54 8.38 -13.31
CA TYR A 238 -2.48 9.39 -13.23
C TYR A 238 -1.33 9.04 -14.16
N TRP A 239 -0.87 7.79 -14.17
CA TRP A 239 0.16 7.34 -15.12
C TRP A 239 -0.35 7.37 -16.56
N SER A 240 -1.60 6.96 -16.82
CA SER A 240 -2.23 7.08 -18.14
C SER A 240 -2.22 8.53 -18.63
N ARG A 241 -2.55 9.49 -17.75
CA ARG A 241 -2.49 10.90 -18.10
C ARG A 241 -1.06 11.37 -18.39
N VAL A 242 -0.10 11.04 -17.53
CA VAL A 242 1.28 11.49 -17.66
C VAL A 242 1.92 10.95 -18.94
N LEU A 243 1.70 9.67 -19.26
CA LEU A 243 2.26 9.06 -20.47
C LEU A 243 1.54 9.50 -21.75
N ALA A 244 0.24 9.79 -21.70
CA ALA A 244 -0.50 10.31 -22.85
C ALA A 244 -0.15 11.78 -23.16
N GLN A 245 0.10 12.60 -22.14
CA GLN A 245 0.27 14.04 -22.28
C GLN A 245 1.73 14.49 -22.39
N THR A 246 2.69 13.60 -22.11
CA THR A 246 4.11 13.97 -22.09
C THR A 246 4.98 12.93 -22.79
N SER A 247 6.00 13.40 -23.51
CA SER A 247 7.10 12.56 -23.99
C SER A 247 8.22 12.42 -22.94
N ARG A 248 7.97 12.82 -21.68
CA ARG A 248 8.99 12.90 -20.61
C ARG A 248 9.75 11.60 -20.46
N PHE A 249 9.05 10.47 -20.43
CA PHE A 249 9.63 9.15 -20.22
C PHE A 249 10.15 8.47 -21.50
N LYS A 250 10.16 9.17 -22.65
CA LYS A 250 10.91 8.71 -23.83
C LYS A 250 12.41 9.03 -23.71
N GLN A 251 12.78 9.93 -22.82
CA GLN A 251 14.18 10.30 -22.57
C GLN A 251 14.76 9.43 -21.45
N PRO A 252 15.88 8.70 -21.67
CA PRO A 252 16.49 7.83 -20.67
C PRO A 252 16.84 8.53 -19.35
N GLU A 253 17.25 9.81 -19.41
CA GLU A 253 17.57 10.63 -18.24
C GLU A 253 16.39 10.78 -17.26
N ASN A 254 15.16 10.88 -17.76
CA ASN A 254 13.97 10.98 -16.93
C ASN A 254 13.59 9.63 -16.30
N ILE A 255 13.84 8.53 -17.01
CA ILE A 255 13.70 7.18 -16.45
C ILE A 255 14.77 6.96 -15.36
N ALA A 256 16.02 7.36 -15.59
CA ALA A 256 17.08 7.27 -14.59
C ALA A 256 16.73 8.08 -13.32
N LYS A 257 16.20 9.31 -13.48
CA LYS A 257 15.72 10.12 -12.36
C LYS A 257 14.59 9.41 -11.60
N LEU A 258 13.64 8.80 -12.30
CA LEU A 258 12.54 8.03 -11.72
C LEU A 258 13.04 6.84 -10.90
N LEU A 259 13.95 6.04 -11.46
CA LEU A 259 14.51 4.85 -10.80
C LEU A 259 15.31 5.24 -9.56
N LYS A 260 16.12 6.30 -9.66
CA LYS A 260 16.88 6.85 -8.53
C LYS A 260 15.95 7.30 -7.41
N GLN A 261 14.88 8.03 -7.75
CA GLN A 261 13.87 8.46 -6.77
C GLN A 261 13.13 7.28 -6.14
N THR A 262 12.75 6.29 -6.94
CA THR A 262 12.06 5.08 -6.46
C THR A 262 12.95 4.28 -5.49
N LYS A 263 14.24 4.13 -5.81
CA LYS A 263 15.24 3.51 -4.93
C LYS A 263 15.46 4.33 -3.66
N ALA A 264 15.54 5.65 -3.74
CA ALA A 264 15.67 6.51 -2.58
C ALA A 264 14.44 6.42 -1.65
N TRP A 265 13.25 6.15 -2.19
CA TRP A 265 12.04 6.03 -1.40
C TRP A 265 11.86 4.64 -0.80
N PHE A 266 12.16 3.58 -1.55
CA PHE A 266 11.74 2.23 -1.20
C PHE A 266 12.88 1.21 -1.13
N GLY A 267 14.11 1.61 -1.48
CA GLY A 267 15.27 0.72 -1.47
C GLY A 267 15.52 0.11 -0.08
N LEU A 268 15.46 0.92 0.98
CA LEU A 268 15.59 0.44 2.36
C LEU A 268 14.45 -0.52 2.74
N LEU A 269 13.21 -0.18 2.40
CA LEU A 269 12.02 -0.99 2.69
C LEU A 269 12.09 -2.39 2.08
N PHE A 270 12.67 -2.54 0.88
CA PHE A 270 12.72 -3.82 0.17
C PHE A 270 14.10 -4.49 0.14
N ALA A 271 15.10 -3.97 0.86
CA ALA A 271 16.46 -4.50 0.86
C ALA A 271 16.55 -5.99 1.26
N GLN A 272 15.76 -6.44 2.24
CA GLN A 272 15.81 -7.82 2.74
C GLN A 272 15.19 -8.88 1.81
N LYS A 273 14.37 -8.50 0.83
CA LYS A 273 13.86 -9.47 -0.16
C LYS A 273 14.98 -10.10 -0.98
N LYS A 274 16.16 -9.47 -1.04
CA LYS A 274 17.30 -9.93 -1.85
C LYS A 274 18.08 -11.08 -1.20
N THR A 275 18.20 -11.10 0.13
CA THR A 275 18.93 -12.16 0.84
C THR A 275 18.24 -13.51 0.77
N ARG A 276 16.90 -13.55 0.78
CA ARG A 276 16.14 -14.82 0.65
C ARG A 276 16.13 -15.41 -0.76
N LYS A 277 16.27 -14.59 -1.82
CA LYS A 277 16.36 -15.08 -3.21
C LYS A 277 17.73 -15.64 -3.57
N ALA A 278 18.78 -15.29 -2.83
CA ALA A 278 20.13 -15.85 -3.02
C ALA A 278 20.34 -17.20 -2.30
N GLN A 279 19.32 -17.69 -1.58
CA GLN A 279 19.36 -18.94 -0.81
C GLN A 279 18.29 -19.96 -1.27
N SER A 280 17.70 -19.76 -2.45
CA SER A 280 16.75 -20.69 -3.10
C SER A 280 17.28 -21.16 -4.44
#